data_AF-A0A0S4KG57-F1
#
_entry.id   AF-A0A0S4KG57-F1
#
_cell.length_a   1.000
_cell.length_b   1.000
_cell.length_c   1.000
_cell.angle_alpha   90.00
_cell.angle_beta   90.00
_cell.angle_gamma   90.00
#
_symmetry.space_group_name_H-M   'P 1'
#
loop_
_entity.id
_entity.type
_entity.pdbx_description
1 polymer ?
#
loop_
_entity_poly.entity_id
_entity_poly.type
_entity_poly.pdbx_seq_one_letter_code
_entity_poly.pdbx_strand_id
1 'polypeptide(L)'
;MLALVSCCDAFPGVRYVRVEDLYSGNDALVINQVAAYTCGDSTNVAYGKTATGSAFDGSGDGSCAGTATTRAPSVAVTVAPDCNAARSNTFCSSDVSSYWWQVDLGAEYDICSVAILQSSTGTGAKYVRFRNSAGTQIMSATLSGDDFATVTTCSATACTVAARTCSSCTQATCNNQASSVSWNYPVCNCNCNAAYTGTYCETSNACTNLVDCNNRASTVTGNRPTCSCSCTAAWTGPSCQTSNVCTNSPDCSNRATTVSGNRPSCACTCSAGWAGADCSLRVCAIGPDCNTTGTKVAGGTYPKCV
;
A
#
# COMPACT_ATOMS: atom_id res chain seq x y z
N MET A 1 -13.59 -14.92 8.65
CA MET A 1 -14.44 -13.78 9.02
C MET A 1 -13.82 -12.56 8.36
N LEU A 2 -14.32 -12.16 7.19
CA LEU A 2 -13.85 -10.97 6.48
C LEU A 2 -14.25 -9.76 7.31
N ALA A 3 -13.28 -8.95 7.73
CA ALA A 3 -13.57 -7.62 8.23
C ALA A 3 -13.98 -6.76 7.02
N LEU A 4 -15.30 -6.61 6.82
CA LEU A 4 -15.81 -5.42 6.14
C LEU A 4 -15.43 -4.24 7.03
N VAL A 5 -14.36 -3.55 6.67
CA VAL A 5 -14.10 -2.19 7.14
C VAL A 5 -14.52 -1.25 6.01
N SER A 6 -14.99 -0.07 6.41
CA SER A 6 -15.02 1.16 5.61
C SER A 6 -16.36 1.55 4.99
N CYS A 7 -17.14 2.26 5.80
CA CYS A 7 -18.14 3.25 5.38
C CYS A 7 -18.18 4.44 6.37
N CYS A 8 -17.66 4.29 7.60
CA CYS A 8 -17.80 5.30 8.65
C CYS A 8 -16.70 6.39 8.69
N ASP A 9 -15.66 6.28 7.86
CA ASP A 9 -14.49 7.19 7.89
C ASP A 9 -14.42 8.17 6.71
N ALA A 10 -15.51 8.27 5.94
CA ALA A 10 -15.59 9.10 4.73
C ALA A 10 -16.34 10.41 4.98
N PHE A 11 -15.90 11.50 4.35
CA PHE A 11 -16.72 12.69 4.14
C PHE A 11 -17.41 12.63 2.79
N PRO A 12 -18.73 12.43 2.76
CA PRO A 12 -19.43 12.29 1.51
C PRO A 12 -19.61 13.62 0.79
N GLY A 13 -19.62 13.57 -0.53
CA GLY A 13 -20.05 14.69 -1.37
C GLY A 13 -19.10 15.90 -1.40
N VAL A 14 -17.80 15.70 -1.13
CA VAL A 14 -16.81 16.79 -1.18
C VAL A 14 -16.47 17.11 -2.62
N ARG A 15 -16.72 18.36 -3.05
CA ARG A 15 -16.23 18.89 -4.33
C ARG A 15 -15.11 19.89 -4.17
N TYR A 16 -15.15 20.68 -3.10
CA TYR A 16 -14.13 21.70 -2.86
C TYR A 16 -13.43 21.49 -1.53
N VAL A 17 -12.10 21.57 -1.56
CA VAL A 17 -11.25 21.63 -0.38
C VAL A 17 -10.71 23.05 -0.28
N ARG A 18 -11.10 23.76 0.77
CA ARG A 18 -10.76 25.17 1.00
C ARG A 18 -9.87 25.31 2.23
N VAL A 19 -8.76 26.01 2.09
CA VAL A 19 -7.98 26.52 3.21
C VAL A 19 -8.37 27.97 3.43
N GLU A 20 -8.71 28.36 4.65
CA GLU A 20 -9.24 29.68 4.96
C GLU A 20 -8.65 30.25 6.26
N ASP A 21 -8.40 31.55 6.22
CA ASP A 21 -8.17 32.41 7.37
C ASP A 21 -9.41 33.28 7.64
N LEU A 22 -9.76 33.46 8.92
CA LEU A 22 -10.83 34.35 9.34
C LEU A 22 -10.30 35.64 10.02
N TYR A 23 -8.99 35.90 10.03
CA TYR A 23 -8.42 37.06 10.72
C TYR A 23 -8.17 38.26 9.79
N SER A 24 -8.40 39.46 10.34
CA SER A 24 -8.44 40.75 9.64
C SER A 24 -7.10 41.49 9.71
N GLY A 25 -6.01 40.86 9.28
CA GLY A 25 -4.64 41.39 9.34
C GLY A 25 -3.83 41.23 8.05
N ASN A 26 -2.53 41.54 8.11
CA ASN A 26 -1.54 41.42 7.01
C ASN A 26 -1.10 39.96 6.74
N ASP A 27 -1.94 38.98 7.05
CA ASP A 27 -1.61 37.58 6.91
C ASP A 27 -1.67 37.12 5.44
N ALA A 28 -0.84 36.14 5.11
CA ALA A 28 -0.84 35.49 3.80
C ALA A 28 -1.15 34.00 3.95
N LEU A 29 -2.06 33.50 3.10
CA LEU A 29 -2.24 32.07 2.89
C LEU A 29 -1.22 31.58 1.88
N VAL A 30 -0.29 30.76 2.35
CA VAL A 30 0.79 30.26 1.52
C VAL A 30 0.77 28.74 1.52
N ILE A 31 0.33 28.15 0.40
CA ILE A 31 -0.05 26.73 0.33
C ILE A 31 0.88 25.98 -0.63
N ASN A 32 1.71 25.11 -0.09
CA ASN A 32 2.67 24.32 -0.87
C ASN A 32 2.08 23.00 -1.37
N GLN A 33 1.12 22.42 -0.66
CA GLN A 33 0.50 21.15 -1.02
C GLN A 33 -0.95 21.10 -0.56
N VAL A 34 -1.82 20.54 -1.41
CA VAL A 34 -3.12 20.01 -1.02
C VAL A 34 -3.34 18.71 -1.79
N ALA A 35 -3.47 17.60 -1.07
CA ALA A 35 -3.80 16.30 -1.61
C ALA A 35 -5.06 15.79 -0.90
N ALA A 36 -6.02 15.25 -1.67
CA ALA A 36 -7.26 14.70 -1.15
C ALA A 36 -7.42 13.27 -1.63
N TYR A 37 -7.60 12.33 -0.70
CA TYR A 37 -7.64 10.90 -0.99
C TYR A 37 -9.02 10.33 -0.71
N THR A 38 -9.52 9.55 -1.66
CA THR A 38 -10.78 8.81 -1.51
C THR A 38 -10.60 7.61 -0.58
N CYS A 39 -11.70 7.12 -0.03
CA CYS A 39 -11.67 5.97 0.86
C CYS A 39 -11.21 4.69 0.16
N GLY A 40 -10.32 3.94 0.81
CA GLY A 40 -9.81 2.67 0.30
C GLY A 40 -8.85 2.78 -0.89
N ASP A 41 -8.47 4.00 -1.30
CA ASP A 41 -7.56 4.25 -2.41
C ASP A 41 -6.48 5.26 -2.01
N SER A 42 -5.30 5.12 -2.60
CA SER A 42 -4.19 6.08 -2.54
C SER A 42 -4.25 7.15 -3.64
N THR A 43 -5.30 7.15 -4.46
CA THR A 43 -5.51 8.16 -5.52
C THR A 43 -5.78 9.54 -4.94
N ASN A 44 -4.88 10.48 -5.24
CA ASN A 44 -5.08 11.91 -4.94
C ASN A 44 -5.97 12.57 -6.00
N VAL A 45 -7.25 12.76 -5.69
CA VAL A 45 -8.24 13.36 -6.63
C VAL A 45 -8.05 14.87 -6.82
N ALA A 46 -7.26 15.53 -5.97
CA ALA A 46 -6.90 16.93 -6.12
C ALA A 46 -5.72 17.15 -7.08
N TYR A 47 -4.95 16.10 -7.41
CA TYR A 47 -3.70 16.24 -8.16
C TYR A 47 -3.91 16.94 -9.52
N GLY A 48 -3.14 18.01 -9.76
CA GLY A 48 -3.16 18.79 -10.99
C GLY A 48 -4.38 19.70 -11.17
N LYS A 49 -5.33 19.69 -10.23
CA LYS A 49 -6.51 20.55 -10.29
C LYS A 49 -6.13 21.99 -9.96
N THR A 50 -6.68 22.92 -10.72
CA THR A 50 -6.50 24.35 -10.48
C THR A 50 -7.18 24.78 -9.19
N ALA A 51 -6.49 25.63 -8.44
CA ALA A 51 -7.05 26.29 -7.29
C ALA A 51 -7.32 27.77 -7.56
N THR A 52 -8.31 28.28 -6.84
CA THR A 52 -8.78 29.66 -6.85
C THR A 52 -8.59 30.27 -5.46
N GLY A 53 -8.57 31.60 -5.35
CA GLY A 53 -8.41 32.27 -4.05
C GLY A 53 -9.05 33.65 -3.98
N SER A 54 -9.12 34.21 -2.77
CA SER A 54 -9.92 35.41 -2.44
C SER A 54 -9.48 36.70 -3.10
N ALA A 55 -8.18 36.99 -3.18
CA ALA A 55 -7.63 38.18 -3.84
C ALA A 55 -6.10 38.17 -3.81
N PHE A 56 -5.52 39.03 -4.65
CA PHE A 56 -4.10 39.38 -4.71
C PHE A 56 -4.01 40.90 -4.56
N ASP A 57 -2.91 41.45 -4.01
CA ASP A 57 -2.74 42.90 -4.03
C ASP A 57 -2.40 43.36 -5.47
N GLY A 58 -3.35 44.06 -6.10
CA GLY A 58 -3.21 44.47 -7.51
C GLY A 58 -2.02 45.40 -7.76
N SER A 59 -1.53 46.08 -6.72
CA SER A 59 -0.49 47.11 -6.77
C SER A 59 0.67 46.89 -5.80
N GLY A 60 0.76 45.75 -5.10
CA GLY A 60 1.80 45.50 -4.10
C GLY A 60 3.17 45.20 -4.72
N ASP A 61 4.22 45.33 -3.91
CA ASP A 61 5.55 44.78 -4.17
C ASP A 61 5.69 43.37 -3.53
N GLY A 62 6.56 42.53 -4.08
CA GLY A 62 6.84 41.19 -3.51
C GLY A 62 5.88 40.05 -3.93
N SER A 63 5.71 39.06 -3.04
CA SER A 63 5.04 37.77 -3.34
C SER A 63 3.51 37.85 -3.45
N CYS A 64 2.91 38.95 -2.98
CA CYS A 64 1.46 39.19 -3.02
C CYS A 64 0.98 39.84 -4.33
N ALA A 65 1.90 40.46 -5.08
CA ALA A 65 1.62 41.27 -6.26
C ALA A 65 0.87 40.52 -7.37
N GLY A 66 -0.14 41.18 -7.97
CA GLY A 66 -0.76 40.80 -9.23
C GLY A 66 -2.29 40.61 -9.14
N THR A 67 -2.84 39.89 -10.12
CA THR A 67 -4.27 39.55 -10.22
C THR A 67 -4.44 38.09 -10.60
N ALA A 68 -5.66 37.56 -10.51
CA ALA A 68 -5.96 36.18 -10.93
C ALA A 68 -5.66 35.90 -12.40
N THR A 69 -5.69 36.94 -13.24
CA THR A 69 -5.42 36.83 -14.68
C THR A 69 -3.94 36.95 -15.04
N THR A 70 -3.13 37.58 -14.18
CA THR A 70 -1.71 37.84 -14.44
C THR A 70 -0.78 36.83 -13.76
N ARG A 71 -1.29 36.04 -12.83
CA ARG A 71 -0.54 35.03 -12.09
C ARG A 71 -0.78 33.64 -12.67
N ALA A 72 0.27 32.83 -12.68
CA ALA A 72 0.13 31.42 -13.02
C ALA A 72 -0.85 30.75 -12.02
N PRO A 73 -1.76 29.89 -12.49
CA PRO A 73 -2.71 29.21 -11.62
C PRO A 73 -1.97 28.35 -10.59
N SER A 74 -2.39 28.44 -9.33
CA SER A 74 -2.02 27.46 -8.32
C SER A 74 -2.63 26.11 -8.69
N VAL A 75 -1.89 25.03 -8.50
CA VAL A 75 -2.37 23.67 -8.71
C VAL A 75 -2.12 22.83 -7.48
N ALA A 76 -3.08 21.97 -7.15
CA ALA A 76 -2.91 20.99 -6.09
C ALA A 76 -1.88 19.92 -6.50
N VAL A 77 -1.01 19.55 -5.56
CA VAL A 77 0.08 18.60 -5.77
C VAL A 77 0.07 17.53 -4.69
N THR A 78 0.64 16.37 -4.98
CA THR A 78 0.70 15.24 -4.03
C THR A 78 1.80 15.42 -2.98
N VAL A 79 2.93 16.00 -3.37
CA VAL A 79 4.07 16.29 -2.49
C VAL A 79 4.67 17.61 -2.95
N ALA A 80 4.82 18.58 -2.04
CA ALA A 80 5.57 19.78 -2.35
C ALA A 80 7.08 19.48 -2.41
N PRO A 81 7.83 20.10 -3.32
CA PRO A 81 9.28 19.87 -3.45
C PRO A 81 10.06 20.46 -2.27
N ASP A 82 9.54 21.51 -1.63
CA ASP A 82 10.12 22.12 -0.45
C ASP A 82 9.06 22.92 0.34
N CYS A 83 9.54 23.65 1.34
CA CYS A 83 8.73 24.54 2.18
C CYS A 83 8.66 25.97 1.66
N ASN A 84 9.37 26.26 0.58
CA ASN A 84 9.35 27.57 -0.05
C ASN A 84 8.11 27.67 -0.93
N ALA A 85 7.46 28.82 -0.86
CA ALA A 85 6.29 29.05 -1.66
C ALA A 85 6.68 29.58 -3.03
N ALA A 86 6.15 28.93 -4.08
CA ALA A 86 6.10 29.58 -5.38
C ALA A 86 5.16 30.78 -5.32
N ARG A 87 5.45 31.83 -6.11
CA ARG A 87 4.55 32.98 -6.21
C ARG A 87 3.13 32.57 -6.60
N SER A 88 2.88 31.51 -7.37
CA SER A 88 1.51 31.06 -7.67
C SER A 88 0.72 30.58 -6.45
N ASN A 89 1.38 30.30 -5.33
CA ASN A 89 0.82 29.63 -4.15
C ASN A 89 0.60 30.56 -2.94
N THR A 90 0.84 31.87 -3.11
CA THR A 90 0.70 32.89 -2.08
C THR A 90 -0.59 33.70 -2.30
N PHE A 91 -1.50 33.75 -1.33
CA PHE A 91 -2.77 34.45 -1.42
C PHE A 91 -2.88 35.42 -0.26
N CYS A 92 -2.92 36.72 -0.58
CA CYS A 92 -2.85 37.82 0.38
C CYS A 92 -3.45 39.06 -0.28
N SER A 93 -4.11 39.90 0.52
CA SER A 93 -4.75 41.14 0.09
C SER A 93 -5.17 41.98 1.29
N SER A 94 -4.72 43.22 1.37
CA SER A 94 -5.11 44.14 2.47
C SER A 94 -6.60 44.48 2.52
N ASP A 95 -7.37 44.13 1.49
CA ASP A 95 -8.70 44.67 1.23
C ASP A 95 -9.84 43.65 1.37
N VAL A 96 -9.54 42.43 1.87
CA VAL A 96 -10.53 41.36 2.04
C VAL A 96 -10.72 40.97 3.50
N SER A 97 -11.96 40.65 3.87
CA SER A 97 -12.33 40.24 5.22
C SER A 97 -12.00 38.77 5.55
N SER A 98 -11.70 37.96 4.54
CA SER A 98 -11.16 36.61 4.73
C SER A 98 -10.25 36.18 3.57
N TYR A 99 -9.14 35.53 3.93
CA TYR A 99 -8.27 34.88 2.95
C TYR A 99 -8.77 33.47 2.70
N TRP A 100 -8.87 33.08 1.43
CA TRP A 100 -9.11 31.67 1.13
C TRP A 100 -8.39 31.23 -0.12
N TRP A 101 -8.07 29.94 -0.12
CA TRP A 101 -7.57 29.16 -1.24
C TRP A 101 -8.47 27.94 -1.38
N GLN A 102 -8.87 27.55 -2.59
CA GLN A 102 -9.79 26.44 -2.80
C GLN A 102 -9.49 25.70 -4.10
N VAL A 103 -9.36 24.39 -4.02
CA VAL A 103 -9.30 23.49 -5.18
C VAL A 103 -10.68 22.93 -5.50
N ASP A 104 -11.06 22.94 -6.77
CA ASP A 104 -12.23 22.18 -7.30
C ASP A 104 -11.75 20.80 -7.75
N LEU A 105 -12.26 19.75 -7.12
CA LEU A 105 -11.95 18.37 -7.48
C LEU A 105 -12.54 17.99 -8.85
N GLY A 106 -13.51 18.76 -9.34
CA GLY A 106 -14.21 18.57 -10.63
C GLY A 106 -15.38 17.60 -10.57
N ALA A 107 -15.53 16.88 -9.47
CA ALA A 107 -16.67 16.02 -9.13
C ALA A 107 -16.81 15.97 -7.60
N GLU A 108 -17.92 15.43 -7.11
CA GLU A 108 -18.10 15.12 -5.70
C GLU A 108 -17.48 13.76 -5.37
N TYR A 109 -16.72 13.71 -4.28
CA TYR A 109 -16.01 12.52 -3.82
C TYR A 109 -16.27 12.27 -2.33
N ASP A 110 -16.20 10.99 -1.96
CA ASP A 110 -16.14 10.54 -0.58
C ASP A 110 -14.68 10.57 -0.13
N ILE A 111 -14.30 11.59 0.65
CA ILE A 111 -12.90 11.87 1.02
C ILE A 111 -12.60 11.31 2.42
N CYS A 112 -11.54 10.52 2.55
CA CYS A 112 -11.12 9.91 3.82
C CYS A 112 -9.91 10.62 4.45
N SER A 113 -9.04 11.25 3.66
CA SER A 113 -7.89 11.99 4.19
C SER A 113 -7.49 13.16 3.31
N VAL A 114 -6.91 14.20 3.93
CA VAL A 114 -6.40 15.37 3.22
C VAL A 114 -5.03 15.78 3.77
N ALA A 115 -4.01 15.74 2.93
CA ALA A 115 -2.71 16.28 3.30
C ALA A 115 -2.59 17.73 2.82
N ILE A 116 -2.33 18.65 3.76
CA ILE A 116 -2.03 20.04 3.45
C ILE A 116 -0.60 20.34 3.91
N LEU A 117 0.14 21.08 3.09
CA LEU A 117 1.41 21.67 3.47
C LEU A 117 1.29 23.17 3.25
N GLN A 118 1.51 23.91 4.32
CA GLN A 118 1.59 25.38 4.28
C GLN A 118 3.07 25.76 4.19
N SER A 119 3.40 26.96 3.74
CA SER A 119 4.80 27.41 3.77
C SER A 119 5.17 27.90 5.16
N SER A 120 6.47 27.86 5.52
CA SER A 120 7.01 28.51 6.73
C SER A 120 6.82 30.03 6.73
N THR A 121 6.47 30.62 5.59
CA THR A 121 6.20 32.06 5.45
C THR A 121 4.70 32.38 5.48
N GLY A 122 3.83 31.39 5.65
CA GLY A 122 2.39 31.59 5.78
C GLY A 122 1.98 31.60 7.24
N THR A 123 1.21 32.60 7.66
CA THR A 123 0.79 32.79 9.06
C THR A 123 -0.73 32.69 9.26
N GLY A 124 -1.52 32.68 8.18
CA GLY A 124 -2.98 32.88 8.30
C GLY A 124 -3.85 31.61 8.31
N ALA A 125 -3.32 30.44 7.97
CA ALA A 125 -4.21 29.35 7.61
C ALA A 125 -4.79 28.62 8.85
N LYS A 126 -6.05 28.92 9.15
CA LYS A 126 -6.70 28.50 10.40
C LYS A 126 -7.71 27.36 10.24
N TYR A 127 -8.32 27.26 9.07
CA TYR A 127 -9.36 26.25 8.81
C TYR A 127 -9.13 25.53 7.49
N VAL A 128 -9.44 24.24 7.51
CA VAL A 128 -9.70 23.47 6.29
C VAL A 128 -11.19 23.22 6.24
N ARG A 129 -11.84 23.63 5.17
CA ARG A 129 -13.28 23.49 4.96
C ARG A 129 -13.55 22.59 3.76
N PHE A 130 -14.49 21.67 3.94
CA PHE A 130 -15.00 20.80 2.90
C PHE A 130 -16.35 21.32 2.43
N ARG A 131 -16.53 21.48 1.13
CA ARG A 131 -17.77 22.00 0.54
C ARG A 131 -18.30 21.10 -0.57
N ASN A 132 -19.63 21.07 -0.71
CA ASN A 132 -20.31 20.34 -1.78
C ASN A 132 -20.32 21.14 -3.09
N SER A 133 -20.94 20.59 -4.14
CA SER A 133 -21.06 21.24 -5.44
C SER A 133 -21.78 22.59 -5.44
N ALA A 134 -22.70 22.80 -4.49
CA ALA A 134 -23.36 24.08 -4.27
C ALA A 134 -22.50 25.11 -3.50
N GLY A 135 -21.27 24.75 -3.12
CA GLY A 135 -20.38 25.60 -2.32
C GLY A 135 -20.78 25.70 -0.84
N THR A 136 -21.75 24.89 -0.40
CA THR A 136 -22.16 24.82 1.00
C THR A 136 -21.12 24.06 1.81
N GLN A 137 -20.73 24.61 2.96
CA GLN A 137 -19.82 23.92 3.88
C GLN A 137 -20.50 22.69 4.47
N ILE A 138 -19.83 21.54 4.32
CA ILE A 138 -20.23 20.26 4.89
C ILE A 138 -19.53 20.05 6.24
N MET A 139 -18.24 20.37 6.30
CA MET A 139 -17.38 20.12 7.46
C MET A 139 -16.21 21.11 7.50
N SER A 140 -15.60 21.27 8.68
CA SER A 140 -14.33 21.97 8.83
C SER A 140 -13.45 21.33 9.89
N ALA A 141 -12.14 21.38 9.67
CA ALA A 141 -11.13 21.10 10.69
C ALA A 141 -10.38 22.38 11.04
N THR A 142 -10.12 22.57 12.33
CA THR A 142 -9.27 23.66 12.82
C THR A 142 -7.81 23.24 12.73
N LEU A 143 -6.98 24.08 12.12
CA LEU A 143 -5.54 23.89 12.10
C LEU A 143 -4.96 24.45 13.40
N SER A 144 -4.13 23.67 14.07
CA SER A 144 -3.54 24.05 15.36
C SER A 144 -2.21 24.77 15.15
N GLY A 145 -2.19 26.09 15.32
CA GLY A 145 -0.98 26.93 15.35
C GLY A 145 -0.63 27.60 14.03
N ASP A 146 0.46 28.37 14.05
CA ASP A 146 1.03 29.10 12.92
C ASP A 146 1.97 28.21 12.06
N ASP A 147 1.94 26.89 12.28
CA ASP A 147 2.81 25.90 11.66
C ASP A 147 2.01 24.77 10.98
N PHE A 148 2.56 24.26 9.88
CA PHE A 148 2.06 23.27 8.93
C PHE A 148 1.10 22.24 9.52
N ALA A 149 0.04 21.89 8.79
CA ALA A 149 -0.97 20.95 9.27
C ALA A 149 -1.31 19.87 8.24
N THR A 150 -1.00 18.61 8.54
CA THR A 150 -1.48 17.46 7.78
C THR A 150 -2.76 16.92 8.44
N VAL A 151 -3.89 16.97 7.72
CA VAL A 151 -5.15 16.39 8.20
C VAL A 151 -5.08 14.86 8.00
N THR A 152 -4.63 14.16 9.02
CA THR A 152 -4.08 12.79 8.88
C THR A 152 -5.17 11.73 8.82
N THR A 153 -6.21 11.88 9.63
CA THR A 153 -7.38 10.99 9.60
C THR A 153 -8.65 11.78 9.81
N CYS A 154 -9.68 11.45 9.05
CA CYS A 154 -10.99 12.01 9.20
C CYS A 154 -12.00 10.91 9.49
N SER A 155 -12.90 11.14 10.43
CA SER A 155 -14.11 10.38 10.68
C SER A 155 -15.31 11.15 10.13
N ALA A 156 -16.50 10.54 10.10
CA ALA A 156 -17.73 11.22 9.69
C ALA A 156 -18.02 12.55 10.43
N THR A 157 -17.44 12.79 11.61
CA THR A 157 -17.75 13.96 12.45
C THR A 157 -16.54 14.84 12.81
N ALA A 158 -15.31 14.39 12.62
CA ALA A 158 -14.12 15.16 12.97
C ALA A 158 -12.88 14.70 12.18
N CYS A 159 -11.91 15.60 11.99
CA CYS A 159 -10.57 15.20 11.58
C CYS A 159 -9.56 15.40 12.70
N THR A 160 -8.56 14.53 12.74
CA THR A 160 -7.33 14.78 13.46
C THR A 160 -6.36 15.55 12.57
N VAL A 161 -5.75 16.57 13.15
CA VAL A 161 -4.74 17.39 12.48
C VAL A 161 -3.41 17.10 13.15
N ALA A 162 -2.45 16.61 12.38
CA ALA A 162 -1.07 16.48 12.81
C ALA A 162 -0.30 17.69 12.28
N ALA A 163 0.10 18.59 13.18
CA ALA A 163 1.00 19.64 12.80
C ALA A 163 2.36 19.03 12.41
N ARG A 164 2.95 19.50 11.32
CA ARG A 164 4.33 19.20 10.92
C ARG A 164 5.09 20.53 10.89
N THR A 165 6.40 20.51 11.07
CA THR A 165 7.23 21.69 10.88
C THR A 165 8.23 21.41 9.78
N CYS A 166 8.56 22.42 8.96
CA CYS A 166 9.69 22.34 8.05
C CYS A 166 10.99 22.38 8.81
N SER A 167 11.29 21.23 9.39
CA SER A 167 12.46 20.95 10.19
C SER A 167 13.30 19.88 9.51
N SER A 168 14.54 19.79 9.97
CA SER A 168 15.42 18.70 9.59
C SER A 168 14.80 17.37 9.95
N CYS A 169 14.75 16.48 8.97
CA CYS A 169 14.18 15.16 9.16
C CYS A 169 15.01 14.41 10.21
N THR A 170 14.32 13.71 11.10
CA THR A 170 14.95 12.92 12.15
C THR A 170 14.67 11.45 11.94
N GLN A 171 15.31 10.61 12.75
CA GLN A 171 15.04 9.17 12.77
C GLN A 171 13.54 8.87 12.98
N ALA A 172 12.87 9.65 13.82
CA ALA A 172 11.43 9.53 14.05
C ALA A 172 10.59 9.84 12.79
N THR A 173 11.02 10.78 11.95
CA THR A 173 10.36 11.09 10.68
C THR A 173 10.33 9.89 9.73
N CYS A 174 11.36 9.04 9.78
CA CYS A 174 11.50 7.82 8.99
C CYS A 174 11.07 6.56 9.77
N ASN A 175 10.05 6.68 10.63
CA ASN A 175 9.52 5.61 11.48
C ASN A 175 10.55 4.89 12.38
N ASN A 176 11.69 5.53 12.62
CA ASN A 176 12.88 4.95 13.25
C ASN A 176 13.48 3.74 12.52
N GLN A 177 13.17 3.55 11.24
CA GLN A 177 13.60 2.41 10.43
C GLN A 177 14.63 2.76 9.35
N ALA A 178 15.23 3.95 9.42
CA ALA A 178 16.29 4.37 8.49
C ALA A 178 17.70 4.07 9.03
N SER A 179 18.64 3.75 8.15
CA SER A 179 20.08 3.70 8.48
C SER A 179 20.72 5.08 8.48
N SER A 180 20.15 6.03 7.72
CA SER A 180 20.57 7.43 7.71
C SER A 180 19.40 8.32 7.31
N VAL A 181 19.31 9.50 7.93
CA VAL A 181 18.30 10.51 7.62
C VAL A 181 19.00 11.81 7.23
N SER A 182 18.52 12.44 6.17
CA SER A 182 19.01 13.73 5.72
C SER A 182 17.87 14.56 5.12
N TRP A 183 18.17 15.82 4.79
CA TRP A 183 17.24 16.80 4.22
C TRP A 183 16.19 17.29 5.23
N ASN A 184 15.34 18.20 4.77
CA ASN A 184 14.24 18.76 5.54
C ASN A 184 12.91 18.26 4.99
N TYR A 185 11.92 18.17 5.86
CA TYR A 185 10.55 17.88 5.45
C TYR A 185 10.09 18.94 4.43
N PRO A 186 9.28 18.64 3.40
CA PRO A 186 8.60 17.38 3.07
C PRO A 186 9.40 16.37 2.24
N VAL A 187 10.61 16.72 1.81
CA VAL A 187 11.46 15.89 0.94
C VAL A 187 12.54 15.16 1.72
N CYS A 188 12.15 14.60 2.86
CA CYS A 188 13.05 13.81 3.70
C CYS A 188 13.71 12.71 2.88
N ASN A 189 15.02 12.58 3.01
CA ASN A 189 15.75 11.45 2.45
C ASN A 189 15.97 10.41 3.55
N CYS A 190 15.05 9.45 3.61
CA CYS A 190 15.10 8.30 4.51
C CYS A 190 15.79 7.13 3.78
N ASN A 191 17.04 6.83 4.13
CA ASN A 191 17.67 5.60 3.64
C ASN A 191 17.24 4.44 4.52
N CYS A 192 16.27 3.64 4.07
CA CYS A 192 15.67 2.59 4.89
C CYS A 192 16.62 1.45 5.19
N ASN A 193 16.52 0.90 6.42
CA ASN A 193 17.12 -0.39 6.75
C ASN A 193 16.57 -1.47 5.81
N ALA A 194 17.35 -2.51 5.52
CA ALA A 194 17.01 -3.52 4.50
C ALA A 194 15.63 -4.20 4.69
N ALA A 195 15.13 -4.24 5.92
CA ALA A 195 13.82 -4.81 6.27
C ALA A 195 12.64 -3.84 6.06
N TYR A 196 12.87 -2.64 5.54
CA TYR A 196 11.85 -1.60 5.34
C TYR A 196 12.01 -0.88 4.00
N THR A 197 10.89 -0.37 3.50
CA THR A 197 10.75 0.37 2.24
C THR A 197 9.67 1.45 2.39
N GLY A 198 9.47 2.26 1.35
CA GLY A 198 8.59 3.42 1.38
C GLY A 198 9.36 4.72 1.60
N THR A 199 8.72 5.85 1.32
CA THR A 199 9.34 7.18 1.39
C THR A 199 9.82 7.51 2.81
N TYR A 200 9.13 6.99 3.83
CA TYR A 200 9.41 7.22 5.23
C TYR A 200 9.69 5.90 5.98
N CYS A 201 10.08 4.84 5.27
CA CYS A 201 10.36 3.51 5.82
C CYS A 201 9.17 2.88 6.60
N GLU A 202 7.95 3.22 6.20
CA GLU A 202 6.71 2.78 6.82
C GLU A 202 6.29 1.36 6.42
N THR A 203 6.82 0.83 5.32
CA THR A 203 6.42 -0.47 4.77
C THR A 203 7.45 -1.54 5.09
N SER A 204 7.04 -2.62 5.76
CA SER A 204 7.91 -3.78 5.99
C SER A 204 8.28 -4.47 4.68
N ASN A 205 9.57 -4.70 4.48
CA ASN A 205 10.14 -5.47 3.38
C ASN A 205 10.51 -6.90 3.78
N ALA A 206 10.29 -7.27 5.05
CA ALA A 206 10.55 -8.61 5.55
C ALA A 206 9.64 -9.63 4.85
N CYS A 207 10.22 -10.78 4.52
CA CYS A 207 9.49 -11.89 3.94
C CYS A 207 8.58 -12.53 5.00
N THR A 208 7.41 -13.01 4.56
CA THR A 208 6.40 -13.63 5.41
C THR A 208 5.92 -14.92 4.79
N ASN A 209 5.52 -15.88 5.63
CA ASN A 209 5.02 -17.17 5.14
C ASN A 209 3.75 -17.00 4.28
N LEU A 210 2.85 -16.12 4.73
CA LEU A 210 1.57 -15.89 4.07
C LEU A 210 1.73 -15.39 2.63
N VAL A 211 2.60 -14.40 2.41
CA VAL A 211 2.74 -13.74 1.11
C VAL A 211 3.79 -14.43 0.23
N ASP A 212 4.93 -14.82 0.80
CA ASP A 212 6.12 -15.20 0.01
C ASP A 212 6.34 -16.71 -0.08
N CYS A 213 5.74 -17.50 0.84
CA CYS A 213 5.97 -18.93 0.93
C CYS A 213 4.67 -19.77 0.88
N ASN A 214 3.60 -19.20 0.29
CA ASN A 214 2.29 -19.85 0.11
C ASN A 214 1.68 -20.43 1.40
N ASN A 215 2.04 -19.87 2.56
CA ASN A 215 1.68 -20.36 3.88
C ASN A 215 2.07 -21.83 4.14
N ARG A 216 3.15 -22.29 3.51
CA ARG A 216 3.60 -23.70 3.50
C ARG A 216 5.03 -23.88 4.03
N ALA A 217 5.68 -22.81 4.46
CA ALA A 217 6.97 -22.86 5.11
C ALA A 217 6.86 -23.07 6.63
N SER A 218 7.85 -23.76 7.20
CA SER A 218 8.09 -23.85 8.64
C SER A 218 8.86 -22.64 9.17
N THR A 219 9.78 -22.10 8.35
CA THR A 219 10.52 -20.86 8.65
C THR A 219 10.69 -20.02 7.40
N VAL A 220 10.70 -18.70 7.58
CA VAL A 220 10.88 -17.71 6.51
C VAL A 220 11.92 -16.70 6.94
N THR A 221 12.87 -16.41 6.06
CA THR A 221 13.94 -15.44 6.31
C THR A 221 14.21 -14.59 5.07
N GLY A 222 14.94 -13.49 5.27
CA GLY A 222 15.30 -12.55 4.22
C GLY A 222 14.30 -11.41 4.05
N ASN A 223 14.62 -10.53 3.10
CA ASN A 223 13.80 -9.40 2.69
C ASN A 223 13.54 -9.49 1.20
N ARG A 224 12.44 -8.91 0.71
CA ARG A 224 12.11 -8.97 -0.72
C ARG A 224 13.15 -8.20 -1.54
N PRO A 225 13.49 -8.67 -2.76
CA PRO A 225 12.90 -9.83 -3.46
C PRO A 225 13.55 -11.19 -3.14
N THR A 226 14.57 -11.23 -2.27
CA THR A 226 15.37 -12.44 -1.99
C THR A 226 14.87 -13.17 -0.75
N CYS A 227 13.63 -13.64 -0.78
CA CYS A 227 13.05 -14.44 0.31
C CYS A 227 13.58 -15.88 0.32
N SER A 228 13.78 -16.44 1.51
CA SER A 228 14.15 -17.83 1.72
C SER A 228 13.08 -18.55 2.54
N CYS A 229 12.46 -19.58 1.95
CA CYS A 229 11.40 -20.37 2.55
C CYS A 229 11.91 -21.78 2.88
N SER A 230 11.87 -22.18 4.15
CA SER A 230 12.07 -23.59 4.52
C SER A 230 10.73 -24.29 4.50
N CYS A 231 10.46 -25.10 3.48
CA CYS A 231 9.15 -25.73 3.30
C CYS A 231 8.84 -26.80 4.36
N THR A 232 7.56 -26.91 4.73
CA THR A 232 7.07 -28.08 5.45
C THR A 232 7.16 -29.32 4.56
N ALA A 233 7.25 -30.52 5.15
CA ALA A 233 7.62 -31.75 4.44
C ALA A 233 6.74 -32.10 3.22
N ALA A 234 5.49 -31.62 3.20
CA ALA A 234 4.52 -31.82 2.12
C ALA A 234 4.72 -30.87 0.92
N TRP A 235 5.70 -29.96 0.96
CA TRP A 235 5.91 -28.91 -0.04
C TRP A 235 7.39 -28.72 -0.36
N THR A 236 7.66 -28.21 -1.57
CA THR A 236 9.00 -27.94 -2.08
C THR A 236 8.98 -26.75 -3.06
N GLY A 237 10.16 -26.32 -3.48
CA GLY A 237 10.39 -25.17 -4.34
C GLY A 237 10.70 -23.88 -3.56
N PRO A 238 11.20 -22.82 -4.24
CA PRO A 238 11.67 -21.60 -3.57
C PRO A 238 10.61 -20.87 -2.74
N SER A 239 9.33 -21.01 -3.11
CA SER A 239 8.19 -20.42 -2.39
C SER A 239 7.23 -21.49 -1.84
N CYS A 240 7.68 -22.74 -1.71
CA CYS A 240 6.86 -23.88 -1.26
C CYS A 240 5.59 -24.10 -2.10
N GLN A 241 5.68 -23.78 -3.39
CA GLN A 241 4.56 -23.82 -4.33
C GLN A 241 4.24 -25.24 -4.82
N THR A 242 5.22 -26.14 -4.80
CA THR A 242 5.09 -27.48 -5.38
C THR A 242 4.81 -28.51 -4.30
N SER A 243 3.79 -29.35 -4.48
CA SER A 243 3.51 -30.43 -3.52
C SER A 243 4.58 -31.51 -3.59
N ASN A 244 5.02 -31.95 -2.41
CA ASN A 244 5.94 -33.08 -2.24
C ASN A 244 5.22 -34.37 -1.78
N VAL A 245 3.89 -34.31 -1.60
CA VAL A 245 3.10 -35.48 -1.18
C VAL A 245 3.00 -36.48 -2.33
N CYS A 246 3.17 -37.75 -2.00
CA CYS A 246 3.06 -38.84 -2.97
C CYS A 246 1.61 -39.06 -3.40
N THR A 247 1.42 -39.38 -4.67
CA THR A 247 0.11 -39.59 -5.29
C THR A 247 0.13 -40.82 -6.17
N ASN A 248 -1.04 -41.45 -6.39
CA ASN A 248 -1.14 -42.68 -7.18
C ASN A 248 -0.62 -42.50 -8.62
N SER A 249 -0.94 -41.34 -9.21
CA SER A 249 -0.22 -40.80 -10.35
C SER A 249 0.63 -39.62 -9.87
N PRO A 250 1.95 -39.55 -10.08
CA PRO A 250 2.80 -40.45 -10.85
C PRO A 250 3.53 -41.54 -10.05
N ASP A 251 3.52 -41.53 -8.71
CA ASP A 251 4.51 -42.26 -7.91
C ASP A 251 4.23 -43.76 -7.77
N CYS A 252 2.98 -44.17 -7.94
CA CYS A 252 2.57 -45.58 -7.80
C CYS A 252 2.00 -46.15 -9.10
N SER A 253 2.43 -45.63 -10.24
CA SER A 253 2.07 -46.13 -11.58
C SER A 253 0.56 -46.24 -11.85
N ASN A 254 -0.27 -45.46 -11.15
CA ASN A 254 -1.74 -45.58 -11.16
C ASN A 254 -2.27 -46.96 -10.74
N ARG A 255 -1.48 -47.73 -10.00
CA ARG A 255 -1.73 -49.15 -9.69
C ARG A 255 -1.71 -49.42 -8.19
N ALA A 256 -1.79 -48.40 -7.34
CA ALA A 256 -1.94 -48.55 -5.90
C ALA A 256 -3.39 -48.37 -5.41
N THR A 257 -3.74 -49.07 -4.34
CA THR A 257 -4.97 -48.92 -3.56
C THR A 257 -4.82 -47.83 -2.50
N THR A 258 -3.62 -47.66 -1.93
CA THR A 258 -3.29 -46.58 -1.01
C THR A 258 -1.90 -46.03 -1.29
N VAL A 259 -1.72 -44.73 -1.07
CA VAL A 259 -0.45 -44.01 -1.26
C VAL A 259 -0.21 -43.13 -0.06
N SER A 260 1.02 -43.15 0.45
CA SER A 260 1.43 -42.33 1.59
C SER A 260 2.90 -41.91 1.48
N GLY A 261 3.31 -40.99 2.34
CA GLY A 261 4.67 -40.44 2.35
C GLY A 261 4.84 -39.21 1.47
N ASN A 262 6.07 -38.71 1.46
CA ASN A 262 6.51 -37.58 0.64
C ASN A 262 7.70 -38.02 -0.21
N ARG A 263 7.85 -37.44 -1.40
CA ARG A 263 8.95 -37.80 -2.31
C ARG A 263 10.32 -37.49 -1.68
N PRO A 264 11.34 -38.33 -1.93
CA PRO A 264 11.32 -39.52 -2.80
C PRO A 264 10.83 -40.81 -2.11
N SER A 265 10.48 -40.76 -0.82
CA SER A 265 10.13 -41.93 0.00
C SER A 265 8.64 -42.25 -0.01
N CYS A 266 8.09 -42.49 -1.20
CA CYS A 266 6.69 -42.87 -1.37
C CYS A 266 6.45 -44.32 -0.93
N ALA A 267 5.32 -44.56 -0.27
CA ALA A 267 4.85 -45.89 0.10
C ALA A 267 3.54 -46.20 -0.64
N CYS A 268 3.59 -47.19 -1.53
CA CYS A 268 2.48 -47.64 -2.36
C CYS A 268 1.98 -49.02 -1.90
N THR A 269 0.68 -49.17 -1.67
CA THR A 269 0.05 -50.50 -1.53
C THR A 269 -0.52 -50.89 -2.88
N CYS A 270 0.06 -51.90 -3.54
CA CYS A 270 -0.33 -52.25 -4.91
C CYS A 270 -1.70 -52.95 -5.00
N SER A 271 -2.45 -52.58 -6.04
CA SER A 271 -3.66 -53.27 -6.48
C SER A 271 -3.35 -54.71 -6.89
N ALA A 272 -4.35 -55.57 -6.83
CA ALA A 272 -4.21 -56.97 -7.22
C ALA A 272 -3.61 -57.09 -8.64
N GLY A 273 -2.61 -57.97 -8.78
CA GLY A 273 -1.88 -58.17 -10.02
C GLY A 273 -0.65 -57.25 -10.21
N TRP A 274 -0.35 -56.36 -9.26
CA TRP A 274 0.80 -55.44 -9.29
C TRP A 274 1.68 -55.56 -8.04
N ALA A 275 2.96 -55.25 -8.20
CA ALA A 275 3.99 -55.34 -7.17
C ALA A 275 5.14 -54.36 -7.45
N GLY A 276 6.12 -54.30 -6.54
CA GLY A 276 7.22 -53.34 -6.57
C GLY A 276 6.93 -52.09 -5.73
N ALA A 277 7.96 -51.29 -5.45
CA ALA A 277 7.83 -50.10 -4.60
C ALA A 277 6.91 -49.02 -5.18
N ASP A 278 6.80 -48.97 -6.52
CA ASP A 278 6.00 -48.02 -7.31
C ASP A 278 4.84 -48.71 -8.06
N CYS A 279 4.55 -49.98 -7.74
CA CYS A 279 3.53 -50.81 -8.41
C CYS A 279 3.70 -50.94 -9.94
N SER A 280 4.91 -50.78 -10.46
CA SER A 280 5.22 -50.91 -11.89
C SER A 280 5.33 -52.36 -12.36
N LEU A 281 5.54 -53.31 -11.44
CA LEU A 281 5.77 -54.72 -11.79
C LEU A 281 4.45 -55.50 -11.82
N ARG A 282 4.20 -56.24 -12.90
CA ARG A 282 3.06 -57.15 -12.98
C ARG A 282 3.37 -58.46 -12.25
N VAL A 283 2.46 -58.92 -11.41
CA VAL A 283 2.51 -60.25 -10.79
C VAL A 283 2.20 -61.32 -11.83
N CYS A 284 2.96 -62.42 -11.85
CA CYS A 284 2.79 -63.48 -12.83
C CYS A 284 1.40 -64.15 -12.74
N ALA A 285 0.77 -64.40 -13.89
CA ALA A 285 -0.45 -65.18 -14.01
C ALA A 285 -0.17 -66.61 -14.50
N ILE A 286 -0.88 -67.61 -13.95
CA ILE A 286 -0.80 -69.00 -14.43
C ILE A 286 -1.40 -69.08 -15.84
N GLY A 287 -0.62 -69.57 -16.81
CA GLY A 287 -1.00 -69.68 -18.21
C GLY A 287 -0.27 -68.68 -19.12
N PRO A 288 -0.50 -67.36 -19.01
CA PRO A 288 0.16 -66.37 -19.88
C PRO A 288 1.65 -66.21 -19.63
N ASP A 289 2.10 -66.35 -18.38
CA ASP A 289 3.47 -66.02 -17.96
C ASP A 289 4.28 -67.26 -17.51
N CYS A 290 3.64 -68.42 -17.37
CA CYS A 290 4.25 -69.69 -16.98
C CYS A 290 3.86 -70.76 -18.01
N ASN A 291 4.81 -71.60 -18.46
CA ASN A 291 4.48 -72.76 -19.30
C ASN A 291 3.63 -73.77 -18.51
N THR A 292 2.98 -74.73 -19.19
CA THR A 292 2.10 -75.74 -18.57
C THR A 292 2.78 -76.65 -17.54
N THR A 293 4.09 -76.52 -17.37
CA THR A 293 4.92 -77.23 -16.37
C THR A 293 5.41 -76.34 -15.22
N GLY A 294 5.15 -75.02 -15.26
CA GLY A 294 5.61 -74.07 -14.26
C GLY A 294 4.66 -73.98 -13.06
N THR A 295 5.16 -74.29 -11.86
CA THR A 295 4.47 -74.00 -10.60
C THR A 295 4.54 -72.51 -10.30
N LYS A 296 3.41 -71.84 -10.07
CA LYS A 296 3.40 -70.46 -9.56
C LYS A 296 4.21 -70.41 -8.26
N VAL A 297 5.38 -69.77 -8.27
CA VAL A 297 5.98 -69.33 -7.02
C VAL A 297 5.12 -68.19 -6.48
N ALA A 298 4.60 -68.35 -5.27
CA ALA A 298 3.86 -67.29 -4.60
C ALA A 298 4.77 -66.04 -4.46
N GLY A 299 4.51 -65.00 -5.25
CA GLY A 299 5.23 -63.72 -5.21
C GLY A 299 6.13 -63.37 -6.41
N GLY A 300 6.17 -64.17 -7.49
CA GLY A 300 6.95 -63.84 -8.70
C GLY A 300 6.42 -62.62 -9.49
N THR A 301 7.32 -61.88 -10.17
CA THR A 301 6.99 -60.73 -11.05
C THR A 301 7.52 -60.91 -12.47
N TYR A 302 6.73 -60.50 -13.46
CA TYR A 302 7.10 -60.60 -14.88
C TYR A 302 8.24 -59.63 -15.23
N PRO A 303 9.24 -60.01 -16.06
CA PRO A 303 9.35 -61.28 -16.81
C PRO A 303 10.08 -62.41 -16.08
N LYS A 304 10.54 -62.19 -14.84
CA LYS A 304 11.29 -63.18 -14.05
C LYS A 304 10.34 -64.07 -13.23
N CYS A 305 9.36 -64.65 -13.91
CA CYS A 305 8.50 -65.66 -13.32
C CYS A 305 9.35 -66.94 -13.18
N VAL A 306 9.77 -67.25 -11.95
CA VAL A 306 10.51 -68.48 -11.61
C VAL A 306 9.52 -69.57 -11.22
#